data_AF-A0A938FBM5-F1
#
_entry.id   AF-A0A938FBM5-F1
#
_cell.length_a   1.000
_cell.length_b   1.000
_cell.length_c   1.000
_cell.angle_alpha   90.00
_cell.angle_beta   90.00
_cell.angle_gamma   90.00
#
_symmetry.space_group_name_H-M   'P 1'
#
loop_
_entity.id
_entity.type
_entity.pdbx_description
1 polymer ?
#
loop_
_entity_poly.entity_id
_entity_poly.type
_entity_poly.pdbx_seq_one_letter_code
_entity_poly.pdbx_strand_id
1 'polypeptide(L)'
;MSTFQGVDHAGIGVADMDVAFDYWMHKLGFTEIFFDYTGPVPGLEEITKSKGIKARIVMLGHKNTTRLGPGKVKLVQRLDGAGAPPYPAGIGYGEVGLAEVCLHTLHTEKIFRELVDNHGVKSLMEPLSAAVGEQQIELDIAYFADPWNGKVELIDWKGLWTARPAKPRIEGVNHVAFGVHDMKVTTDFYQQLGFTDRIFESTEFFGPMAPWYQVGRALPGHHMTLWLSGKGAGIEPVRLTPLWEDCRGQWGHVGPM
;
A
#
# COMPACT_ATOMS: atom_id res chain seq x y z
N MET A 1 -20.88 14.16 15.02
CA MET A 1 -20.37 13.54 13.78
C MET A 1 -19.88 12.14 14.12
N SER A 2 -20.17 11.13 13.30
CA SER A 2 -19.57 9.81 13.44
C SER A 2 -18.13 9.85 12.95
N THR A 3 -17.17 9.47 13.78
CA THR A 3 -15.76 9.36 13.39
C THR A 3 -15.51 8.07 12.62
N PHE A 4 -14.63 8.13 11.61
CA PHE A 4 -14.18 6.94 10.90
C PHE A 4 -13.36 6.05 11.84
N GLN A 5 -13.49 4.74 11.66
CA GLN A 5 -12.78 3.77 12.49
C GLN A 5 -11.40 3.41 11.92
N GLY A 6 -11.17 3.72 10.64
CA GLY A 6 -9.90 3.58 9.92
C GLY A 6 -10.14 3.20 8.47
N VAL A 7 -9.07 2.89 7.75
CA VAL A 7 -9.15 2.34 6.39
C VAL A 7 -9.65 0.90 6.48
N ASP A 8 -10.71 0.57 5.73
CA ASP A 8 -11.22 -0.80 5.65
C ASP A 8 -10.46 -1.64 4.62
N HIS A 9 -10.09 -1.06 3.47
CA HIS A 9 -9.39 -1.75 2.41
C HIS A 9 -8.53 -0.82 1.55
N ALA A 10 -7.49 -1.39 0.95
CA ALA A 10 -6.73 -0.78 -0.15
C ALA A 10 -7.33 -1.21 -1.50
N GLY A 11 -7.64 -0.24 -2.37
CA GLY A 11 -8.04 -0.53 -3.75
C GLY A 11 -6.83 -0.68 -4.64
N ILE A 12 -6.73 -1.81 -5.36
CA ILE A 12 -5.58 -2.17 -6.19
C ILE A 12 -6.09 -2.49 -7.59
N GLY A 13 -5.68 -1.70 -8.57
CA GLY A 13 -5.88 -1.98 -9.97
C GLY A 13 -4.98 -3.13 -10.42
N VAL A 14 -5.55 -4.08 -11.17
CA VAL A 14 -4.85 -5.28 -11.63
C VAL A 14 -5.18 -5.51 -13.10
N ALA A 15 -4.20 -5.93 -13.91
CA ALA A 15 -4.46 -6.18 -15.32
C ALA A 15 -5.07 -7.56 -15.62
N ASP A 16 -4.82 -8.51 -14.72
CA ASP A 16 -5.23 -9.90 -14.85
C ASP A 16 -5.58 -10.44 -13.47
N MET A 17 -6.84 -10.83 -13.25
CA MET A 17 -7.30 -11.30 -11.94
C MET A 17 -6.71 -12.66 -11.58
N ASP A 18 -6.38 -13.52 -12.54
CA ASP A 18 -5.82 -14.83 -12.25
C ASP A 18 -4.36 -14.69 -11.77
N VAL A 19 -3.60 -13.78 -12.41
CA VAL A 19 -2.27 -13.37 -11.90
C VAL A 19 -2.39 -12.70 -10.53
N ALA A 20 -3.42 -11.88 -10.32
CA ALA A 20 -3.66 -11.25 -9.03
C ALA A 20 -3.99 -12.29 -7.94
N PHE A 21 -4.74 -13.35 -8.27
CA PHE A 21 -5.08 -14.43 -7.35
C PHE A 21 -3.85 -15.27 -6.97
N ASP A 22 -3.01 -15.64 -7.94
CA ASP A 22 -1.73 -16.29 -7.64
C ASP A 22 -0.92 -15.48 -6.63
N TYR A 23 -0.84 -14.18 -6.86
CA TYR A 23 -0.08 -13.29 -5.99
C TYR A 23 -0.75 -13.07 -4.62
N TRP A 24 -1.93 -12.45 -4.59
CA TRP A 24 -2.56 -12.01 -3.35
C TRP A 24 -3.14 -13.16 -2.53
N MET A 25 -3.71 -14.18 -3.18
CA MET A 25 -4.31 -15.30 -2.45
C MET A 25 -3.28 -16.38 -2.15
N HIS A 26 -2.54 -16.86 -3.15
CA HIS A 26 -1.68 -18.04 -2.98
C HIS A 26 -0.34 -17.70 -2.33
N LYS A 27 0.32 -16.60 -2.73
CA LYS A 27 1.60 -16.18 -2.11
C LYS A 27 1.40 -15.38 -0.84
N LEU A 28 0.47 -14.43 -0.82
CA LEU A 28 0.27 -13.52 0.33
C LEU A 28 -0.82 -13.94 1.31
N GLY A 29 -1.60 -14.99 1.01
CA GLY A 29 -2.53 -15.60 1.97
C GLY A 29 -3.87 -14.87 2.17
N PHE A 30 -4.24 -13.93 1.30
CA PHE A 30 -5.55 -13.25 1.34
C PHE A 30 -6.66 -14.17 0.81
N THR A 31 -7.02 -15.20 1.58
CA THR A 31 -7.93 -16.27 1.13
C THR A 31 -9.40 -16.03 1.44
N GLU A 32 -9.75 -15.06 2.29
CA GLU A 32 -11.14 -14.79 2.66
C GLU A 32 -11.81 -13.89 1.62
N ILE A 33 -12.70 -14.45 0.79
CA ILE A 33 -13.42 -13.69 -0.24
C ILE A 33 -14.68 -13.07 0.36
N PHE A 34 -14.75 -11.73 0.39
CA PHE A 34 -15.92 -11.00 0.84
C PHE A 34 -16.94 -10.79 -0.29
N PHE A 35 -16.46 -10.55 -1.50
CA PHE A 35 -17.27 -10.59 -2.72
C PHE A 35 -16.37 -10.77 -3.95
N ASP A 36 -16.96 -11.31 -5.01
CA ASP A 36 -16.42 -11.36 -6.38
C ASP A 36 -17.54 -10.93 -7.33
N TYR A 37 -17.38 -9.76 -7.93
CA TYR A 37 -18.37 -9.15 -8.81
C TYR A 37 -17.79 -8.96 -10.20
N THR A 38 -18.54 -9.35 -11.22
CA THR A 38 -18.21 -9.05 -12.62
C THR A 38 -19.37 -8.34 -13.30
N GLY A 39 -19.14 -7.14 -13.80
CA GLY A 39 -20.20 -6.37 -14.45
C GLY A 39 -19.90 -4.88 -14.61
N PRO A 40 -20.92 -4.08 -15.00
CA PRO A 40 -20.79 -2.63 -15.07
C PRO A 40 -20.56 -2.03 -13.68
N VAL A 41 -19.68 -1.03 -13.61
CA VAL A 41 -19.36 -0.34 -12.35
C VAL A 41 -19.80 1.12 -12.48
N PRO A 42 -20.79 1.58 -11.70
CA PRO A 42 -21.21 2.98 -11.71
C PRO A 42 -20.02 3.92 -11.47
N GLY A 43 -19.91 4.95 -12.32
CA GLY A 43 -18.85 5.94 -12.28
C GLY A 43 -17.52 5.55 -12.91
N LEU A 44 -17.33 4.27 -13.28
CA LEU A 44 -16.09 3.84 -13.94
C LEU A 44 -15.91 4.49 -15.32
N GLU A 45 -17.01 4.73 -16.05
CA GLU A 45 -16.97 5.45 -17.33
C GLU A 45 -16.49 6.90 -17.18
N GLU A 46 -16.83 7.57 -16.08
CA GLU A 46 -16.40 8.94 -15.81
C GLU A 46 -14.91 9.03 -15.49
N ILE A 47 -14.37 8.00 -14.84
CA ILE A 47 -12.94 7.88 -14.52
C ILE A 47 -12.15 7.52 -15.77
N THR A 48 -12.60 6.50 -16.51
CA THR A 48 -11.89 5.93 -17.67
C THR A 48 -12.14 6.69 -18.97
N LYS A 49 -13.09 7.63 -18.99
CA LYS A 49 -13.55 8.37 -20.18
C LYS A 49 -13.98 7.45 -21.33
N SER A 50 -14.43 6.24 -21.00
CA SER A 50 -14.81 5.18 -21.95
C SER A 50 -16.21 4.65 -21.61
N LYS A 51 -16.99 4.25 -22.62
CA LYS A 51 -18.39 3.79 -22.45
C LYS A 51 -18.49 2.27 -22.45
N GLY A 52 -19.48 1.74 -21.73
CA GLY A 52 -19.78 0.31 -21.65
C GLY A 52 -18.78 -0.48 -20.81
N ILE A 53 -18.01 0.18 -19.96
CA ILE A 53 -16.90 -0.45 -19.25
C ILE A 53 -17.42 -1.39 -18.16
N LYS A 54 -16.86 -2.60 -18.16
CA LYS A 54 -17.08 -3.60 -17.13
C LYS A 54 -15.77 -3.86 -16.40
N ALA A 55 -15.89 -4.25 -15.14
CA ALA A 55 -14.77 -4.70 -14.34
C ALA A 55 -15.11 -6.01 -13.63
N ARG A 56 -14.07 -6.76 -13.27
CA ARG A 56 -14.12 -7.76 -12.20
C ARG A 56 -13.53 -7.13 -10.94
N ILE A 57 -14.26 -7.18 -9.83
CA ILE A 57 -13.87 -6.62 -8.55
C ILE A 57 -13.95 -7.72 -7.49
N VAL A 58 -12.85 -7.94 -6.79
CA VAL A 58 -12.76 -8.96 -5.74
C VAL A 58 -12.22 -8.34 -4.47
N MET A 59 -12.93 -8.49 -3.36
CA MET A 59 -12.44 -8.07 -2.05
C MET A 59 -11.97 -9.27 -1.26
N LEU A 60 -10.71 -9.23 -0.83
CA LEU A 60 -10.02 -10.29 -0.12
C LEU A 60 -9.55 -9.81 1.25
N GLY A 61 -9.76 -10.63 2.28
CA GLY A 61 -9.16 -10.47 3.59
C GLY A 61 -8.16 -11.58 3.90
N HIS A 62 -7.32 -11.32 4.90
CA HIS A 62 -6.37 -12.29 5.40
C HIS A 62 -6.97 -13.07 6.57
N LYS A 63 -6.82 -14.41 6.60
CA LYS A 63 -7.38 -15.24 7.70
C LYS A 63 -6.74 -14.96 9.07
N ASN A 64 -5.52 -14.43 9.06
CA ASN A 64 -4.78 -14.06 10.27
C ASN A 64 -4.90 -12.56 10.61
N THR A 65 -5.97 -11.90 10.17
CA THR A 65 -6.18 -10.47 10.45
C THR A 65 -6.11 -10.14 11.93
N THR A 66 -5.40 -9.06 12.28
CA THR A 66 -5.24 -8.58 13.66
C THR A 66 -5.57 -7.10 13.77
N ARG A 67 -5.48 -6.54 14.98
CA ARG A 67 -5.65 -5.08 15.17
C ARG A 67 -4.55 -4.24 14.52
N LEU A 68 -3.40 -4.86 14.24
CA LEU A 68 -2.29 -4.19 13.55
C LEU A 68 -2.40 -4.35 12.02
N GLY A 69 -3.13 -5.35 11.51
CA GLY A 69 -3.42 -5.51 10.09
C GLY A 69 -4.91 -5.67 9.77
N PRO A 70 -5.81 -4.78 10.21
CA PRO A 70 -7.26 -5.01 10.12
C PRO A 70 -7.80 -4.89 8.69
N GLY A 71 -7.04 -4.28 7.78
CA GLY A 71 -7.52 -3.92 6.45
C GLY A 71 -7.47 -5.07 5.44
N LYS A 72 -8.24 -4.90 4.37
CA LYS A 72 -8.41 -5.85 3.25
C LYS A 72 -7.76 -5.29 1.97
N VAL A 73 -7.74 -6.10 0.92
CA VAL A 73 -7.44 -5.64 -0.44
C VAL A 73 -8.67 -5.78 -1.32
N LYS A 74 -8.88 -4.81 -2.22
CA LYS A 74 -9.91 -4.82 -3.24
C LYS A 74 -9.25 -4.75 -4.61
N LEU A 75 -9.18 -5.90 -5.27
CA LEU A 75 -8.62 -6.05 -6.60
C LEU A 75 -9.64 -5.61 -7.64
N VAL A 76 -9.22 -4.78 -8.59
CA VAL A 76 -10.09 -4.21 -9.63
C VAL A 76 -9.43 -4.45 -10.98
N GLN A 77 -10.03 -5.31 -11.81
CA GLN A 77 -9.61 -5.54 -13.19
C GLN A 77 -10.62 -4.95 -14.16
N ARG A 78 -10.19 -4.03 -15.03
CA ARG A 78 -10.97 -3.64 -16.21
C ARG A 78 -10.97 -4.75 -17.25
N LEU A 79 -12.14 -5.02 -17.83
CA LEU A 79 -12.32 -6.10 -18.82
C LEU A 79 -12.22 -5.62 -20.27
N ASP A 80 -12.05 -4.32 -20.49
CA ASP A 80 -11.90 -3.68 -21.79
C ASP A 80 -10.44 -3.33 -22.12
N GLY A 81 -9.51 -3.58 -21.20
CA GLY A 81 -8.09 -3.26 -21.35
C GLY A 81 -7.30 -4.32 -22.12
N ALA A 82 -6.18 -3.91 -22.72
CA ALA A 82 -5.20 -4.79 -23.38
C ALA A 82 -4.11 -5.31 -22.39
N GLY A 83 -4.42 -5.33 -21.09
CA GLY A 83 -3.46 -5.57 -20.02
C GLY A 83 -3.00 -4.28 -19.33
N ALA A 84 -1.93 -4.36 -18.53
CA ALA A 84 -1.41 -3.22 -17.80
C ALA A 84 -0.77 -2.21 -18.77
N PRO A 85 -1.07 -0.90 -18.67
CA PRO A 85 -0.28 0.12 -19.34
C PRO A 85 1.19 0.07 -18.87
N PRO A 86 2.13 0.65 -19.65
CA PRO A 86 3.52 0.76 -19.23
C PRO A 86 3.64 1.40 -17.85
N TYR A 87 4.57 0.89 -17.03
CA TYR A 87 4.88 1.48 -15.73
C TYR A 87 5.28 2.95 -15.90
N PRO A 88 4.73 3.90 -15.12
CA PRO A 88 4.91 5.30 -15.44
C PRO A 88 6.36 5.76 -15.27
N ALA A 89 6.86 6.49 -16.25
CA ALA A 89 8.18 7.08 -16.16
C ALA A 89 8.22 8.12 -15.04
N GLY A 90 9.28 8.10 -14.24
CA GLY A 90 9.48 9.04 -13.15
C GLY A 90 8.82 8.65 -11.83
N ILE A 91 7.94 7.64 -11.81
CA ILE A 91 7.21 7.28 -10.59
C ILE A 91 8.16 6.86 -9.45
N GLY A 92 8.00 7.51 -8.31
CA GLY A 92 8.77 7.30 -7.08
C GLY A 92 7.87 6.89 -5.91
N TYR A 93 8.38 7.01 -4.69
CA TYR A 93 7.56 6.94 -3.48
C TYR A 93 7.02 8.34 -3.17
N GLY A 94 5.75 8.44 -2.76
CA GLY A 94 5.13 9.73 -2.46
C GLY A 94 4.75 10.60 -3.66
N GLU A 95 4.90 10.10 -4.89
CA GLU A 95 4.25 10.72 -6.06
C GLU A 95 2.74 10.72 -5.84
N VAL A 96 2.06 11.77 -6.32
CA VAL A 96 0.64 11.99 -6.05
C VAL A 96 -0.15 10.73 -6.37
N GLY A 97 -0.91 10.25 -5.39
CA GLY A 97 -1.83 9.13 -5.53
C GLY A 97 -1.25 7.73 -5.34
N LEU A 98 0.01 7.44 -5.70
CA LEU A 98 0.62 6.10 -5.60
C LEU A 98 1.85 6.10 -4.71
N ALA A 99 1.77 5.43 -3.55
CA ALA A 99 2.96 5.13 -2.75
C ALA A 99 3.04 3.65 -2.43
N GLU A 100 2.10 3.06 -1.68
CA GLU A 100 2.17 1.64 -1.32
C GLU A 100 0.87 1.06 -0.72
N VAL A 101 0.86 -0.27 -0.58
CA VAL A 101 0.02 -0.97 0.39
C VAL A 101 0.92 -1.63 1.42
N CYS A 102 0.73 -1.31 2.70
CA CYS A 102 1.53 -1.89 3.78
C CYS A 102 0.80 -3.04 4.46
N LEU A 103 1.49 -4.17 4.59
CA LEU A 103 1.00 -5.39 5.24
C LEU A 103 1.65 -5.53 6.60
N HIS A 104 0.82 -5.69 7.65
CA HIS A 104 1.34 -6.10 8.94
C HIS A 104 1.83 -7.54 8.86
N THR A 105 2.96 -7.83 9.50
CA THR A 105 3.54 -9.15 9.54
C THR A 105 4.01 -9.54 10.93
N LEU A 106 4.28 -10.83 11.11
CA LEU A 106 5.09 -11.34 12.19
C LEU A 106 6.33 -12.01 11.57
N HIS A 107 7.52 -11.51 11.92
CA HIS A 107 8.82 -11.93 11.37
C HIS A 107 9.04 -11.51 9.90
N THR A 108 9.09 -10.20 9.64
CA THR A 108 9.31 -9.57 8.32
C THR A 108 10.38 -10.27 7.48
N GLU A 109 11.58 -10.47 8.03
CA GLU A 109 12.69 -11.07 7.27
C GLU A 109 12.38 -12.47 6.75
N LYS A 110 11.76 -13.33 7.56
CA LYS A 110 11.44 -14.71 7.17
C LYS A 110 10.39 -14.74 6.05
N ILE A 111 9.38 -13.87 6.12
CA ILE A 111 8.35 -13.76 5.09
C ILE A 111 8.97 -13.22 3.80
N PHE A 112 9.81 -12.20 3.91
CA PHE A 112 10.51 -11.63 2.77
C PHE A 112 11.36 -12.67 2.03
N ARG A 113 12.18 -13.43 2.76
CA ARG A 113 13.02 -14.49 2.18
C ARG A 113 12.19 -15.58 1.52
N GLU A 114 11.09 -16.00 2.16
CA GLU A 114 10.17 -16.94 1.54
C GLU A 114 9.64 -16.40 0.20
N LEU A 115 9.13 -15.17 0.16
CA LEU A 115 8.55 -14.59 -1.05
C LEU A 115 9.58 -14.37 -2.16
N VAL A 116 10.76 -13.83 -1.83
CA VAL A 116 11.79 -13.49 -2.81
C VAL A 116 12.54 -14.73 -3.27
N ASP A 117 13.05 -15.53 -2.33
CA ASP A 117 13.97 -16.62 -2.63
C ASP A 117 13.22 -17.86 -3.16
N ASN A 118 12.00 -18.12 -2.67
CA ASN A 118 11.24 -19.34 -3.01
C ASN A 118 10.06 -19.09 -3.96
N HIS A 119 9.45 -17.90 -3.97
CA HIS A 119 8.31 -17.57 -4.85
C HIS A 119 8.65 -16.60 -5.98
N GLY A 120 9.91 -16.19 -6.09
CA GLY A 120 10.42 -15.34 -7.18
C GLY A 120 9.80 -13.94 -7.20
N VAL A 121 9.31 -13.45 -6.06
CA VAL A 121 8.77 -12.09 -5.94
C VAL A 121 9.93 -11.09 -6.04
N LYS A 122 9.75 -10.01 -6.80
CA LYS A 122 10.78 -9.01 -7.02
C LYS A 122 11.03 -8.19 -5.74
N SER A 123 12.23 -8.29 -5.18
CA SER A 123 12.72 -7.42 -4.10
C SER A 123 12.78 -5.96 -4.56
N LEU A 124 12.33 -5.04 -3.70
CA LEU A 124 12.45 -3.59 -3.87
C LEU A 124 13.32 -2.94 -2.78
N MET A 125 13.29 -3.49 -1.57
CA MET A 125 14.15 -3.09 -0.45
C MET A 125 14.32 -4.27 0.50
N GLU A 126 15.58 -4.61 0.77
CA GLU A 126 15.94 -5.68 1.72
C GLU A 126 15.44 -5.36 3.14
N PRO A 127 15.18 -6.39 3.97
CA PRO A 127 14.78 -6.20 5.35
C PRO A 127 15.79 -5.37 6.14
N LEU A 128 15.28 -4.41 6.91
CA LEU A 128 16.06 -3.63 7.85
C LEU A 128 15.23 -3.30 9.09
N SER A 129 15.92 -3.00 10.19
CA SER A 129 15.31 -2.48 11.41
C SER A 129 15.42 -0.97 11.49
N ALA A 130 14.38 -0.32 12.02
CA ALA A 130 14.35 1.12 12.27
C ALA A 130 13.66 1.43 13.60
N ALA A 131 13.72 2.70 14.01
CA ALA A 131 12.91 3.26 15.09
C ALA A 131 12.32 4.60 14.60
N VAL A 132 11.03 4.81 14.82
CA VAL A 132 10.31 6.00 14.33
C VAL A 132 9.61 6.76 15.45
N GLY A 133 9.44 8.06 15.22
CA GLY A 133 8.75 8.96 16.13
C GLY A 133 9.53 9.30 17.40
N GLU A 134 8.97 10.20 18.20
CA GLU A 134 9.56 10.63 19.47
C GLU A 134 9.61 9.48 20.50
N GLN A 135 8.70 8.53 20.38
CA GLN A 135 8.59 7.36 21.25
C GLN A 135 9.57 6.24 20.87
N GLN A 136 10.34 6.40 19.80
CA GLN A 136 11.31 5.41 19.30
C GLN A 136 10.67 4.04 19.11
N ILE A 137 9.53 4.01 18.41
CA ILE A 137 8.80 2.78 18.12
C ILE A 137 9.65 1.95 17.16
N GLU A 138 10.17 0.83 17.64
CA GLU A 138 11.00 -0.06 16.83
C GLU A 138 10.16 -0.87 15.84
N LEU A 139 10.69 -1.08 14.64
CA LEU A 139 10.04 -1.86 13.60
C LEU A 139 11.07 -2.59 12.71
N ASP A 140 10.61 -3.64 12.04
CA ASP A 140 11.29 -4.23 10.88
C ASP A 140 10.47 -3.98 9.62
N ILE A 141 11.13 -3.52 8.56
CA ILE A 141 10.50 -3.21 7.27
C ILE A 141 11.22 -3.84 6.10
N ALA A 142 10.47 -4.20 5.07
CA ALA A 142 10.97 -4.69 3.80
C ALA A 142 9.96 -4.39 2.68
N TYR A 143 10.41 -4.32 1.43
CA TYR A 143 9.54 -4.05 0.30
C TYR A 143 9.75 -5.02 -0.84
N PHE A 144 8.64 -5.40 -1.46
CA PHE A 144 8.64 -6.14 -2.70
C PHE A 144 7.61 -5.57 -3.68
N ALA A 145 7.75 -5.94 -4.95
CA ALA A 145 6.86 -5.52 -6.02
C ALA A 145 5.72 -6.53 -6.22
N ASP A 146 4.51 -6.00 -6.41
CA ASP A 146 3.42 -6.77 -7.00
C ASP A 146 3.69 -7.09 -8.49
N PRO A 147 2.85 -7.90 -9.16
CA PRO A 147 3.06 -8.28 -10.56
C PRO A 147 3.15 -7.09 -11.54
N TRP A 148 2.69 -5.91 -11.14
CA TRP A 148 2.69 -4.68 -11.91
C TRP A 148 3.68 -3.64 -11.36
N ASN A 149 4.63 -4.02 -10.49
CA ASN A 149 5.59 -3.10 -9.85
C ASN A 149 4.94 -2.05 -8.91
N GLY A 150 3.71 -2.30 -8.46
CA GLY A 150 3.16 -1.66 -7.27
C GLY A 150 4.00 -2.03 -6.05
N LYS A 151 4.18 -1.09 -5.12
CA LYS A 151 4.99 -1.30 -3.92
C LYS A 151 4.13 -1.94 -2.82
N VAL A 152 4.61 -3.05 -2.28
CA VAL A 152 4.02 -3.71 -1.11
C VAL A 152 5.05 -3.71 0.00
N GLU A 153 4.71 -3.06 1.10
CA GLU A 153 5.54 -3.04 2.31
C GLU A 153 5.15 -4.20 3.23
N LEU A 154 6.15 -4.81 3.86
CA LEU A 154 5.99 -5.59 5.07
C LEU A 154 6.45 -4.78 6.26
N ILE A 155 5.62 -4.70 7.29
CA ILE A 155 5.96 -4.05 8.56
C ILE A 155 5.71 -4.98 9.73
N ASP A 156 6.63 -4.98 10.69
CA ASP A 156 6.48 -5.67 11.98
C ASP A 156 6.80 -4.69 13.11
N TRP A 157 5.78 -4.27 13.86
CA TRP A 157 5.92 -3.32 14.97
C TRP A 157 6.44 -4.02 16.22
N LYS A 158 7.74 -3.86 16.53
CA LYS A 158 8.37 -4.62 17.62
C LYS A 158 7.73 -4.33 18.97
N GLY A 159 7.51 -5.38 19.74
CA GLY A 159 6.92 -5.30 21.08
C GLY A 159 6.39 -6.65 21.55
N LEU A 160 5.50 -6.62 22.55
CA LEU A 160 4.94 -7.87 23.11
C LEU A 160 4.23 -8.72 22.06
N TRP A 161 3.59 -8.10 21.06
CA TRP A 161 2.91 -8.84 19.98
C TRP A 161 3.87 -9.71 19.18
N THR A 162 5.05 -9.18 18.89
CA THR A 162 6.07 -9.77 18.00
C THR A 162 7.01 -10.71 18.73
N ALA A 163 7.22 -10.48 20.02
CA ALA A 163 7.93 -11.38 20.92
C ALA A 163 7.21 -12.72 21.16
N ARG A 164 5.96 -12.87 20.71
CA ARG A 164 5.22 -14.12 20.91
C ARG A 164 5.81 -15.25 20.05
N PRO A 165 5.92 -16.47 20.59
CA PRO A 165 6.36 -17.62 19.83
C PRO A 165 5.25 -18.04 18.85
N ALA A 166 5.31 -17.56 17.62
CA ALA A 166 4.37 -17.94 16.58
C ALA A 166 5.05 -18.06 15.22
N LYS A 167 4.40 -18.76 14.29
CA LYS A 167 4.95 -18.94 12.93
C LYS A 167 4.95 -17.62 12.15
N PRO A 168 5.95 -17.37 11.29
CA PRO A 168 5.96 -16.24 10.38
C PRO A 168 4.67 -16.19 9.55
N ARG A 169 4.06 -15.01 9.44
CA ARG A 169 2.82 -14.81 8.69
C ARG A 169 2.54 -13.34 8.40
N ILE A 170 1.79 -13.11 7.32
CA ILE A 170 1.11 -11.83 7.07
C ILE A 170 -0.17 -11.78 7.94
N GLU A 171 -0.58 -10.59 8.34
CA GLU A 171 -1.71 -10.34 9.24
C GLU A 171 -2.71 -9.30 8.69
N GLY A 172 -2.67 -9.01 7.38
CA GLY A 172 -3.58 -8.08 6.70
C GLY A 172 -2.98 -6.68 6.50
N VAL A 173 -3.78 -5.72 6.01
CA VAL A 173 -3.29 -4.36 5.69
C VAL A 173 -3.15 -3.54 6.96
N ASN A 174 -1.94 -3.01 7.20
CA ASN A 174 -1.62 -2.12 8.32
C ASN A 174 -2.01 -0.67 8.03
N HIS A 175 -1.60 -0.16 6.88
CA HIS A 175 -1.88 1.20 6.42
C HIS A 175 -1.76 1.28 4.89
N VAL A 176 -2.15 2.44 4.34
CA VAL A 176 -1.98 2.77 2.92
C VAL A 176 -1.25 4.09 2.82
N ALA A 177 -0.14 4.12 2.10
CA ALA A 177 0.55 5.38 1.80
C ALA A 177 0.10 5.96 0.46
N PHE A 178 0.03 7.29 0.40
CA PHE A 178 -0.33 8.00 -0.82
C PHE A 178 0.31 9.39 -0.88
N GLY A 179 0.76 9.77 -2.08
CA GLY A 179 1.31 11.09 -2.32
C GLY A 179 0.27 12.20 -2.26
N VAL A 180 0.62 13.33 -1.64
CA VAL A 180 -0.23 14.51 -1.47
C VAL A 180 0.47 15.80 -1.87
N HIS A 181 -0.32 16.81 -2.25
CA HIS A 181 0.19 18.13 -2.62
C HIS A 181 0.49 19.02 -1.41
N ASP A 182 -0.33 18.91 -0.36
CA ASP A 182 -0.23 19.75 0.82
C ASP A 182 -0.48 18.91 2.07
N MET A 183 0.56 18.77 2.90
CA MET A 183 0.49 17.93 4.09
C MET A 183 -0.49 18.48 5.13
N LYS A 184 -0.58 19.81 5.26
CA LYS A 184 -1.44 20.44 6.25
C LYS A 184 -2.90 20.24 5.88
N VAL A 185 -3.26 20.53 4.63
CA VAL A 185 -4.63 20.32 4.13
C VAL A 185 -5.06 18.86 4.32
N THR A 186 -4.19 17.91 3.96
CA THR A 186 -4.49 16.48 4.14
C THR A 186 -4.64 16.10 5.61
N THR A 187 -3.70 16.52 6.46
CA THR A 187 -3.72 16.18 7.89
C THR A 187 -4.94 16.77 8.59
N ASP A 188 -5.23 18.06 8.35
CA ASP A 188 -6.40 18.75 8.92
C ASP A 188 -7.70 18.03 8.51
N PHE A 189 -7.79 17.54 7.28
CA PHE A 189 -8.95 16.80 6.79
C PHE A 189 -9.11 15.46 7.51
N TYR A 190 -8.07 14.62 7.56
CA TYR A 190 -8.17 13.30 8.17
C TYR A 190 -8.30 13.33 9.70
N GLN A 191 -7.77 14.36 10.37
CA GLN A 191 -8.03 14.59 11.80
C GLN A 191 -9.51 14.84 12.07
N GLN A 192 -10.20 15.61 11.23
CA GLN A 192 -11.66 15.79 11.33
C GLN A 192 -12.42 14.47 11.14
N LEU A 193 -11.84 13.52 10.41
CA LEU A 193 -12.38 12.18 10.21
C LEU A 193 -12.07 11.21 11.36
N GLY A 194 -11.21 11.60 12.32
CA GLY A 194 -10.88 10.80 13.51
C GLY A 194 -9.52 10.10 13.45
N PHE A 195 -8.66 10.41 12.49
CA PHE A 195 -7.27 9.96 12.47
C PHE A 195 -6.41 10.89 13.34
N THR A 196 -6.44 10.67 14.65
CA THR A 196 -5.81 11.56 15.64
C THR A 196 -4.52 11.02 16.24
N ASP A 197 -4.24 9.73 16.06
CA ASP A 197 -3.10 9.06 16.69
C ASP A 197 -1.93 9.03 15.70
N ARG A 198 -0.98 9.97 15.84
CA ARG A 198 0.23 10.00 15.00
C ARG A 198 1.27 9.03 15.53
N ILE A 199 1.65 8.05 14.71
CA ILE A 199 2.72 7.09 15.03
C ILE A 199 4.08 7.73 14.79
N PHE A 200 4.25 8.41 13.65
CA PHE A 200 5.46 9.19 13.38
C PHE A 200 5.20 10.35 12.42
N GLU A 201 6.17 11.26 12.39
CA GLU A 201 6.36 12.26 11.37
C GLU A 201 7.85 12.25 11.01
N SER A 202 8.17 12.22 9.72
CA SER A 202 9.54 12.33 9.22
C SER A 202 9.60 13.38 8.12
N THR A 203 10.63 14.22 8.17
CA THR A 203 10.98 15.16 7.09
C THR A 203 12.31 14.80 6.43
N GLU A 204 12.89 13.66 6.82
CA GLU A 204 14.16 13.16 6.30
C GLU A 204 13.90 12.24 5.11
N PHE A 205 14.80 12.28 4.13
CA PHE A 205 14.76 11.34 3.02
C PHE A 205 15.21 9.96 3.49
N PHE A 206 14.40 8.94 3.27
CA PHE A 206 14.75 7.58 3.62
C PHE A 206 15.65 6.95 2.54
N GLY A 207 16.96 6.97 2.79
CA GLY A 207 18.03 6.56 1.86
C GLY A 207 17.77 5.25 1.08
N PRO A 208 17.30 4.16 1.73
CA PRO A 208 16.99 2.90 1.05
C PRO A 208 15.95 3.00 -0.07
N MET A 209 15.12 4.04 -0.10
CA MET A 209 14.12 4.27 -1.16
C MET A 209 14.69 4.97 -2.40
N ALA A 210 15.95 5.43 -2.37
CA ALA A 210 16.60 6.10 -3.50
C ALA A 210 16.50 5.34 -4.84
N PRO A 211 16.64 4.00 -4.90
CA PRO A 211 16.54 3.25 -6.15
C PRO A 211 15.16 3.30 -6.82
N TRP A 212 14.13 3.75 -6.11
CA TRP A 212 12.77 3.84 -6.65
C TRP A 212 12.52 5.13 -7.43
N TYR A 213 13.46 6.07 -7.41
CA TYR A 213 13.40 7.28 -8.22
C TYR A 213 14.16 7.07 -9.52
N GLN A 214 13.71 7.74 -10.57
CA GLN A 214 14.34 7.67 -11.88
C GLN A 214 15.83 8.08 -11.81
N VAL A 215 16.69 7.25 -12.40
CA VAL A 215 18.13 7.54 -12.51
C VAL A 215 18.34 8.89 -13.19
N GLY A 216 19.17 9.74 -12.59
CA GLY A 216 19.48 11.09 -13.09
C GLY A 216 18.50 12.17 -12.63
N ARG A 217 17.42 11.82 -11.93
CA ARG A 217 16.55 12.77 -11.23
C ARG A 217 17.13 13.08 -9.84
N ALA A 218 17.11 14.35 -9.44
CA ALA A 218 17.47 14.71 -8.06
C ALA A 218 16.51 14.02 -7.08
N LEU A 219 17.02 13.52 -5.94
CA LEU A 219 16.16 12.96 -4.91
C LEU A 219 15.32 14.08 -4.28
N PRO A 220 14.02 13.87 -4.03
CA PRO A 220 13.17 14.87 -3.41
C PRO A 220 13.39 14.86 -1.89
N GLY A 221 13.06 15.96 -1.22
CA GLY A 221 12.75 15.93 0.20
C GLY A 221 11.43 15.19 0.45
N HIS A 222 11.33 14.52 1.60
CA HIS A 222 10.12 13.83 2.04
C HIS A 222 9.49 14.56 3.21
N HIS A 223 8.16 14.50 3.29
CA HIS A 223 7.40 14.75 4.49
C HIS A 223 6.37 13.63 4.60
N MET A 224 6.58 12.72 5.55
CA MET A 224 5.80 11.50 5.74
C MET A 224 5.18 11.52 7.13
N THR A 225 3.94 11.09 7.24
CA THR A 225 3.27 10.94 8.53
C THR A 225 2.42 9.68 8.53
N LEU A 226 2.41 8.90 9.60
CA LEU A 226 1.50 7.77 9.76
C LEU A 226 0.46 8.08 10.84
N TRP A 227 -0.82 8.01 10.48
CA TRP A 227 -1.94 8.30 11.38
C TRP A 227 -2.90 7.11 11.50
N LEU A 228 -3.36 6.86 12.73
CA LEU A 228 -4.38 5.87 13.06
C LEU A 228 -5.64 6.53 13.63
N SER A 229 -6.76 5.84 13.51
CA SER A 229 -8.06 6.18 14.12
C SER A 229 -8.54 5.13 15.14
N GLY A 230 -7.66 4.20 15.53
CA GLY A 230 -7.84 3.28 16.66
C GLY A 230 -8.38 1.86 16.36
N LYS A 231 -8.97 1.57 15.18
CA LYS A 231 -9.46 0.20 14.88
C LYS A 231 -9.13 -0.34 13.48
N GLY A 232 -9.31 0.49 12.45
CA GLY A 232 -9.01 0.14 11.06
C GLY A 232 -7.56 0.46 10.71
N ALA A 233 -7.21 0.22 9.45
CA ALA A 233 -5.86 0.46 8.97
C ALA A 233 -5.54 1.95 8.93
N GLY A 234 -4.26 2.29 9.05
CA GLY A 234 -3.76 3.65 9.05
C GLY A 234 -3.75 4.30 7.68
N ILE A 235 -3.39 5.58 7.67
CA ILE A 235 -3.06 6.35 6.48
C ILE A 235 -1.66 6.90 6.60
N GLU A 236 -0.93 6.87 5.49
CA GLU A 236 0.39 7.48 5.38
C GLU A 236 0.45 8.51 4.25
N PRO A 237 0.03 9.76 4.51
CA PRO A 237 0.28 10.85 3.58
C PRO A 237 1.78 11.08 3.41
N VAL A 238 2.20 11.25 2.15
CA VAL A 238 3.58 11.57 1.79
C VAL A 238 3.60 12.79 0.88
N ARG A 239 4.37 13.81 1.22
CA ARG A 239 4.56 14.99 0.37
C ARG A 239 6.00 15.11 -0.09
N LEU A 240 6.20 15.27 -1.39
CA LEU A 240 7.52 15.52 -1.97
C LEU A 240 7.87 17.02 -2.00
N THR A 241 9.16 17.34 -1.86
CA THR A 241 9.70 18.70 -2.04
C THR A 241 10.95 18.68 -2.92
N PRO A 242 10.94 19.26 -4.13
CA PRO A 242 9.78 19.86 -4.78
C PRO A 242 8.69 18.84 -5.06
N LEU A 243 7.45 19.32 -5.21
CA LEU A 243 6.43 18.52 -5.87
C LEU A 243 6.82 18.33 -7.33
N TRP A 244 6.42 17.19 -7.86
CA TRP A 244 6.64 16.85 -9.25
C TRP A 244 5.32 16.74 -10.01
N GLU A 245 5.43 16.69 -11.33
CA GLU A 245 4.27 16.47 -12.19
C GLU A 245 3.64 15.11 -11.89
N ASP A 246 2.31 15.07 -11.88
CA ASP A 246 1.56 13.84 -11.71
C ASP A 246 1.85 12.89 -12.89
N CYS A 247 2.68 11.89 -12.62
CA CYS A 247 3.11 10.91 -13.61
C CYS A 247 2.17 9.71 -13.73
N ARG A 248 1.08 9.62 -12.95
CA ARG A 248 0.25 8.40 -12.89
C ARG A 248 -0.33 7.99 -14.24
N GLY A 249 -0.75 8.94 -15.07
CA GLY A 249 -1.35 8.65 -16.36
C GLY A 249 -2.56 7.70 -16.24
N GLN A 250 -2.44 6.49 -16.81
CA GLN A 250 -3.47 5.43 -16.71
C GLN A 250 -3.31 4.53 -15.47
N TRP A 251 -2.44 4.88 -14.54
CA TRP A 251 -2.31 4.20 -13.26
C TRP A 251 -3.23 4.83 -12.22
N GLY A 252 -3.82 3.99 -11.38
CA GLY A 252 -4.70 4.40 -10.30
C GLY A 252 -3.91 4.86 -9.09
N HIS A 253 -4.57 4.84 -7.93
CA HIS A 253 -3.89 5.06 -6.66
C HIS A 253 -2.91 3.91 -6.33
N VAL A 254 -3.26 2.66 -6.62
CA VAL A 254 -2.34 1.53 -6.53
C VAL A 254 -2.58 0.65 -7.75
N GLY A 255 -1.55 0.47 -8.59
CA GLY A 255 -1.62 -0.40 -9.77
C GLY A 255 -2.26 0.21 -11.03
N PRO A 256 -2.30 -0.56 -12.14
CA PRO A 256 -2.88 -0.14 -13.42
C PRO A 256 -4.40 0.02 -13.36
N MET A 257 -4.99 1.01 -14.07
CA MET A 257 -6.45 1.19 -14.18
C MET A 257 -7.05 0.60 -15.45
#